data_AF-A0A923US05-F1
#
_entry.id   AF-A0A923US05-F1
#
_cell.length_a   1.000
_cell.length_b   1.000
_cell.length_c   1.000
_cell.angle_alpha   90.00
_cell.angle_beta   90.00
_cell.angle_gamma   90.00
#
_symmetry.space_group_name_H-M   'P 1'
#
loop_
_entity.id
_entity.type
_entity.pdbx_description
1 polymer ?
#
loop_
_entity_poly.entity_id
_entity_poly.type
_entity_poly.pdbx_seq_one_letter_code
_entity_poly.pdbx_strand_id
1 'polypeptide(L)'
;MNKIVNVTLALVVAATSMATAQKIGHVNSNDILLLMPERKAAENTIQNEAKQLETQMGTLNQEYQTKVQDYQAKEKEMTEIVKQDKQKEIVDLEERIKSFQQTAQESLQKKEQELLAPMMEKAKKAIQDVAKEGGFKYIMDTSAGNVLYSEPSDDVLAAVKKKLGIDAAAVAPSTQPKIAPAKTAPRK
;
A
#
# COMPACT_ATOMS: atom_id res chain seq x y z
N MET A 1 26.22 55.96 51.87
CA MET A 1 25.42 54.72 52.03
C MET A 1 24.00 55.07 51.59
N ASN A 2 23.60 54.69 50.37
CA ASN A 2 22.24 54.84 49.76
C ASN A 2 22.26 54.65 48.22
N LYS A 3 23.42 54.37 47.60
CA LYS A 3 23.51 54.08 46.15
C LYS A 3 23.56 52.58 45.80
N ILE A 4 23.59 51.72 46.82
CA ILE A 4 23.70 50.26 46.64
C ILE A 4 22.31 49.60 46.57
N VAL A 5 21.24 50.30 46.97
CA VAL A 5 19.87 49.76 47.02
C VAL A 5 19.16 49.79 45.66
N ASN A 6 19.61 50.63 44.71
CA ASN A 6 18.93 50.77 43.41
C ASN A 6 19.57 49.93 42.28
N VAL A 7 20.64 49.18 42.56
CA VAL A 7 21.27 48.27 41.57
C VAL A 7 20.70 46.84 41.69
N THR A 8 19.86 46.58 42.69
CA THR A 8 19.24 45.26 42.90
C THR A 8 17.86 45.11 42.23
N LEU A 9 17.31 46.19 41.64
CA LEU A 9 15.96 46.19 41.05
C LEU A 9 15.92 46.12 39.51
N ALA A 10 17.07 46.13 38.82
CA ALA A 10 17.13 46.29 37.37
C ALA A 10 17.67 45.09 36.57
N LEU A 11 17.91 43.92 37.19
CA LEU A 11 18.39 42.75 36.46
C LEU A 11 17.75 41.43 36.90
N VAL A 12 16.46 41.46 37.24
CA VAL A 12 15.59 40.29 37.12
C VAL A 12 14.68 40.53 35.92
N VAL A 13 15.29 40.66 34.73
CA VAL A 13 14.58 40.24 33.52
C VAL A 13 14.57 38.73 33.64
N ALA A 14 13.53 38.21 34.29
CA ALA A 14 13.16 36.83 34.19
C ALA A 14 13.03 36.55 32.69
N ALA A 15 14.07 35.95 32.11
CA ALA A 15 13.97 35.23 30.86
C ALA A 15 13.00 34.08 31.13
N THR A 16 11.71 34.41 31.14
CA THR A 16 10.65 33.45 30.94
C THR A 16 10.88 32.97 29.52
N SER A 17 11.66 31.90 29.39
CA SER A 17 11.65 31.06 28.22
C SER A 17 10.19 30.61 28.05
N MET A 18 9.41 31.39 27.31
CA MET A 18 8.15 30.91 26.75
C MET A 18 8.54 29.73 25.87
N ALA A 19 8.41 28.54 26.42
CA ALA A 19 8.42 27.32 25.65
C ALA A 19 7.21 27.44 24.72
N THR A 20 7.42 27.91 23.49
CA THR A 20 6.41 27.85 22.45
C THR A 20 6.14 26.37 22.21
N ALA A 21 4.98 25.90 22.66
CA ALA A 21 4.52 24.55 22.35
C ALA A 21 4.62 24.37 20.83
N GLN A 22 5.33 23.32 20.42
CA GLN A 22 5.47 23.02 19.00
C GLN A 22 4.10 22.66 18.47
N LYS A 23 3.64 23.38 17.44
CA LYS A 23 2.37 23.08 16.79
C LYS A 23 2.50 21.76 16.01
N ILE A 24 1.80 20.74 16.47
CA ILE A 24 1.76 19.40 15.88
C ILE A 24 0.39 19.21 15.25
N GLY A 25 0.36 18.80 13.99
CA GLY A 25 -0.86 18.37 13.31
C GLY A 25 -0.89 16.86 13.19
N HIS A 26 -2.03 16.31 12.79
CA HIS A 26 -2.13 14.89 12.43
C HIS A 26 -2.99 14.70 11.18
N VAL A 27 -2.76 13.58 10.50
CA VAL A 27 -3.55 13.18 9.33
C VAL A 27 -3.47 11.68 9.14
N ASN A 28 -4.53 11.09 8.60
CA ASN A 28 -4.51 9.72 8.14
C ASN A 28 -4.10 9.67 6.67
N SER A 29 -2.88 9.19 6.38
CA SER A 29 -2.40 9.08 4.99
C SER A 29 -3.21 8.10 4.14
N ASN A 30 -3.78 7.05 4.73
CA ASN A 30 -4.65 6.12 4.00
C ASN A 30 -5.93 6.81 3.51
N ASP A 31 -6.52 7.67 4.33
CA ASP A 31 -7.73 8.42 3.96
C ASP A 31 -7.45 9.40 2.82
N ILE A 32 -6.28 10.05 2.82
CA ILE A 32 -5.87 10.92 1.71
C ILE A 32 -5.85 10.14 0.40
N LEU A 33 -5.21 8.97 0.39
CA LEU A 33 -5.11 8.15 -0.81
C LEU A 33 -6.46 7.63 -1.28
N LEU A 34 -7.30 7.18 -0.35
CA LEU A 34 -8.63 6.67 -0.64
C LEU A 34 -9.49 7.71 -1.38
N LEU A 35 -9.23 8.99 -1.12
CA LEU A 35 -9.96 10.10 -1.71
C LEU A 35 -9.34 10.62 -3.01
N MET A 36 -8.17 10.14 -3.42
CA MET A 36 -7.55 10.56 -4.67
C MET A 36 -8.29 10.00 -5.88
N PRO A 37 -8.63 10.82 -6.89
CA PRO A 37 -9.36 10.36 -8.06
C PRO A 37 -8.59 9.32 -8.87
N GLU A 38 -7.27 9.40 -8.90
CA GLU A 38 -6.40 8.43 -9.57
C GLU A 38 -6.40 7.03 -8.90
N ARG A 39 -6.85 6.91 -7.64
CA ARG A 39 -6.84 5.63 -6.93
C ARG A 39 -7.76 4.59 -7.57
N LYS A 40 -8.97 5.00 -7.98
CA LYS A 40 -9.90 4.10 -8.65
C LYS A 40 -9.34 3.56 -9.97
N ALA A 41 -8.60 4.40 -10.70
CA ALA A 41 -7.93 3.97 -11.94
C ALA A 41 -6.80 2.96 -11.66
N ALA A 42 -6.03 3.17 -10.59
CA ALA A 42 -5.01 2.22 -10.15
C ALA A 42 -5.62 0.88 -9.72
N GLU A 43 -6.68 0.91 -8.91
CA GLU A 43 -7.41 -0.30 -8.46
C GLU A 43 -7.93 -1.11 -9.66
N ASN A 44 -8.55 -0.45 -10.63
CA ASN A 44 -9.00 -1.11 -11.87
C ASN A 44 -7.83 -1.73 -12.65
N THR A 45 -6.70 -1.04 -12.72
CA THR A 45 -5.51 -1.54 -13.42
C THR A 45 -4.98 -2.81 -12.74
N ILE A 46 -4.85 -2.80 -11.42
CA ILE A 46 -4.39 -3.96 -10.64
C ILE A 46 -5.37 -5.13 -10.77
N GLN A 47 -6.68 -4.88 -10.67
CA GLN A 47 -7.70 -5.92 -10.83
C GLN A 47 -7.68 -6.55 -12.22
N ASN A 48 -7.49 -5.75 -13.27
CA ASN A 48 -7.40 -6.25 -14.64
C ASN A 48 -6.15 -7.11 -14.83
N GLU A 49 -5.00 -6.67 -14.32
CA GLU A 49 -3.76 -7.43 -14.38
C GLU A 49 -3.87 -8.75 -13.60
N ALA A 50 -4.45 -8.73 -12.40
CA ALA A 50 -4.71 -9.93 -11.61
C ALA A 50 -5.61 -10.93 -12.37
N LYS A 51 -6.67 -10.45 -13.03
CA LYS A 51 -7.57 -11.29 -13.82
C LYS A 51 -6.87 -11.89 -15.05
N GLN A 52 -5.97 -11.14 -15.69
CA GLN A 52 -5.17 -11.66 -16.80
C GLN A 52 -4.22 -12.77 -16.32
N LEU A 53 -3.55 -12.56 -15.19
CA LEU A 53 -2.66 -13.56 -14.58
C LEU A 53 -3.44 -14.82 -14.15
N GLU A 54 -4.62 -14.66 -13.56
CA GLU A 54 -5.52 -15.77 -13.21
C GLU A 54 -5.94 -16.58 -14.45
N THR A 55 -6.28 -15.89 -15.54
CA THR A 55 -6.64 -16.54 -16.81
C THR A 55 -5.46 -17.36 -17.36
N GLN A 56 -4.26 -16.79 -17.35
CA GLN A 56 -3.04 -17.47 -17.80
C GLN A 56 -2.71 -18.69 -16.92
N MET A 57 -2.87 -18.56 -15.60
CA MET A 57 -2.73 -19.67 -14.66
C MET A 57 -3.71 -20.80 -14.97
N GLY A 58 -4.97 -20.46 -15.24
CA GLY A 58 -6.00 -21.41 -15.64
C GLY A 58 -5.60 -22.21 -16.88
N THR A 59 -5.07 -21.53 -17.91
CA THR A 59 -4.57 -22.17 -19.13
C THR A 59 -3.44 -23.15 -18.84
N LEU A 60 -2.44 -22.76 -18.04
CA LEU A 60 -1.32 -23.65 -17.69
C LEU A 60 -1.78 -24.88 -16.90
N ASN A 61 -2.70 -24.70 -15.94
CA ASN A 61 -3.25 -25.80 -15.17
C ASN A 61 -4.10 -26.76 -16.03
N GLN A 62 -4.84 -26.22 -17.00
CA GLN A 62 -5.61 -27.04 -17.94
C GLN A 62 -4.69 -27.82 -18.89
N GLU A 63 -3.62 -27.19 -19.37
CA GLU A 63 -2.59 -27.85 -20.18
C GLU A 63 -1.96 -29.01 -19.39
N TYR A 64 -1.60 -28.77 -18.13
CA TYR A 64 -1.02 -29.78 -17.25
C TYR A 64 -1.96 -30.97 -17.04
N GLN A 65 -3.22 -30.70 -16.67
CA GLN A 65 -4.22 -31.76 -16.49
C GLN A 65 -4.43 -32.57 -17.77
N THR A 66 -4.48 -31.91 -18.92
CA THR A 66 -4.66 -32.57 -20.22
C THR A 66 -3.47 -33.47 -20.53
N LYS A 67 -2.22 -32.99 -20.34
CA LYS A 67 -1.01 -33.79 -20.59
C LYS A 67 -0.91 -35.00 -19.66
N VAL A 68 -1.24 -34.84 -18.38
CA VAL A 68 -1.26 -35.94 -17.41
C VAL A 68 -2.31 -36.98 -17.77
N GLN A 69 -3.53 -36.56 -18.11
CA GLN A 69 -4.59 -37.47 -18.53
C GLN A 69 -4.23 -38.23 -19.81
N ASP A 70 -3.67 -37.53 -20.82
CA ASP A 70 -3.23 -38.15 -22.07
C ASP A 70 -2.12 -39.18 -21.86
N TYR A 71 -1.14 -38.85 -21.01
CA TYR A 71 -0.08 -39.77 -20.62
C TYR A 71 -0.65 -41.03 -19.96
N GLN A 72 -1.51 -40.87 -18.94
CA GLN A 72 -2.11 -42.00 -18.22
C GLN A 72 -2.97 -42.89 -19.11
N ALA A 73 -3.71 -42.30 -20.05
CA ALA A 73 -4.58 -43.05 -20.96
C ALA A 73 -3.79 -43.90 -21.96
N LYS A 74 -2.64 -43.40 -22.42
CA LYS A 74 -1.86 -43.99 -23.52
C LYS A 74 -0.55 -44.65 -23.08
N GLU A 75 -0.21 -44.59 -21.80
CA GLU A 75 1.08 -45.07 -21.27
C GLU A 75 1.43 -46.49 -21.75
N LYS A 76 0.47 -47.40 -21.75
CA LYS A 76 0.68 -48.81 -22.14
C LYS A 76 0.99 -49.01 -23.63
N GLU A 77 0.64 -48.03 -24.46
CA GLU A 77 0.81 -48.05 -25.91
C GLU A 77 2.09 -47.31 -26.34
N MET A 78 2.75 -46.60 -25.42
CA MET A 78 3.94 -45.80 -25.68
C MET A 78 5.23 -46.61 -25.56
N THR A 79 6.20 -46.30 -26.42
CA THR A 79 7.59 -46.74 -26.23
C THR A 79 8.23 -46.02 -25.06
N GLU A 80 9.30 -46.59 -24.50
CA GLU A 80 10.00 -46.00 -23.35
C GLU A 80 10.50 -44.57 -23.62
N ILE A 81 11.02 -44.31 -24.82
CA ILE A 81 11.48 -42.97 -25.22
C ILE A 81 10.32 -41.97 -25.20
N VAL A 82 9.17 -42.34 -25.79
CA VAL A 82 7.98 -41.48 -25.80
C VAL A 82 7.47 -41.22 -24.39
N LYS A 83 7.55 -42.19 -23.48
CA LYS A 83 7.18 -42.00 -22.09
C LYS A 83 8.08 -40.97 -21.41
N GLN A 84 9.39 -41.10 -21.57
CA GLN A 84 10.36 -40.18 -20.96
C GLN A 84 10.17 -38.75 -21.46
N ASP A 85 9.94 -38.57 -22.76
CA ASP A 85 9.65 -37.26 -23.34
C ASP A 85 8.37 -36.64 -22.76
N LYS A 86 7.28 -37.44 -22.64
CA LYS A 86 6.01 -36.96 -22.07
C LYS A 86 6.12 -36.64 -20.58
N GLN A 87 6.81 -37.47 -19.81
CA GLN A 87 7.10 -37.18 -18.40
C GLN A 87 7.90 -35.90 -18.26
N LYS A 88 8.91 -35.69 -19.11
CA LYS A 88 9.69 -34.46 -19.14
C LYS A 88 8.81 -33.24 -19.45
N GLU A 89 7.95 -33.30 -20.46
CA GLU A 89 7.01 -32.21 -20.77
C GLU A 89 6.13 -31.84 -19.56
N ILE A 90 5.65 -32.85 -18.82
CA ILE A 90 4.80 -32.65 -17.62
C ILE A 90 5.60 -31.98 -16.50
N VAL A 91 6.84 -32.43 -16.24
CA VAL A 91 7.72 -31.85 -15.23
C VAL A 91 8.10 -30.41 -15.58
N ASP A 92 8.52 -30.16 -16.82
CA ASP A 92 8.87 -28.82 -17.31
C ASP A 92 7.65 -27.86 -17.20
N LEU A 93 6.42 -28.36 -17.42
CA LEU A 93 5.21 -27.57 -17.25
C LEU A 93 4.88 -27.30 -15.77
N GLU A 94 5.13 -28.26 -14.87
CA GLU A 94 4.98 -28.05 -13.43
C GLU A 94 5.94 -26.95 -12.92
N GLU A 95 7.19 -26.94 -13.40
CA GLU A 95 8.16 -25.90 -13.10
C GLU A 95 7.71 -24.53 -13.63
N ARG A 96 7.18 -24.49 -14.86
CA ARG A 96 6.60 -23.26 -15.44
C ARG A 96 5.43 -22.74 -14.62
N ILE A 97 4.55 -23.60 -14.11
CA ILE A 97 3.44 -23.21 -13.24
C ILE A 97 3.96 -22.57 -11.95
N LYS A 98 4.95 -23.20 -11.28
CA LYS A 98 5.56 -22.66 -10.06
C LYS A 98 6.23 -21.31 -10.29
N SER A 99 7.02 -21.21 -11.37
CA SER A 99 7.67 -19.95 -11.74
C SER A 99 6.64 -18.87 -12.07
N PHE A 100 5.59 -19.20 -12.81
CA PHE A 100 4.53 -18.27 -13.14
C PHE A 100 3.79 -17.77 -11.88
N GLN A 101 3.50 -18.63 -10.90
CA GLN A 101 2.91 -18.22 -9.60
C GLN A 101 3.76 -17.17 -8.88
N GLN A 102 5.07 -17.42 -8.75
CA GLN A 102 5.98 -16.49 -8.09
C GLN A 102 6.05 -15.16 -8.85
N THR A 103 6.26 -15.22 -10.16
CA THR A 103 6.44 -14.03 -10.99
C THR A 103 5.16 -13.20 -11.06
N ALA A 104 3.97 -13.84 -11.09
CA ALA A 104 2.68 -13.17 -11.04
C ALA A 104 2.49 -12.38 -9.73
N GLN A 105 2.88 -12.97 -8.59
CA GLN A 105 2.82 -12.29 -7.30
C GLN A 105 3.77 -11.09 -7.24
N GLU A 106 5.00 -11.24 -7.73
CA GLU A 106 5.98 -10.15 -7.81
C GLU A 106 5.49 -9.04 -8.75
N SER A 107 4.89 -9.38 -9.89
CA SER A 107 4.33 -8.41 -10.84
C SER A 107 3.25 -7.55 -10.20
N LEU A 108 2.29 -8.18 -9.50
CA LEU A 108 1.22 -7.45 -8.84
C LEU A 108 1.72 -6.51 -7.74
N GLN A 109 2.68 -6.96 -6.92
CA GLN A 109 3.29 -6.10 -5.90
C GLN A 109 4.02 -4.91 -6.52
N LYS A 110 4.81 -5.15 -7.57
CA LYS A 110 5.52 -4.10 -8.28
C LYS A 110 4.54 -3.11 -8.92
N LYS A 111 3.47 -3.61 -9.52
CA LYS A 111 2.43 -2.79 -10.13
C LYS A 111 1.73 -1.90 -9.11
N GLU A 112 1.38 -2.45 -7.95
CA GLU A 112 0.80 -1.71 -6.85
C GLU A 112 1.74 -0.59 -6.39
N GLN A 113 3.02 -0.88 -6.19
CA GLN A 113 4.02 0.12 -5.81
C GLN A 113 4.17 1.23 -6.88
N GLU A 114 4.27 0.86 -8.16
CA GLU A 114 4.39 1.82 -9.27
C GLU A 114 3.19 2.77 -9.35
N LEU A 115 1.99 2.27 -9.08
CA LEU A 115 0.76 3.06 -9.12
C LEU A 115 0.57 3.91 -7.86
N LEU A 116 0.94 3.40 -6.69
CA LEU A 116 0.78 4.13 -5.42
C LEU A 116 1.90 5.14 -5.15
N ALA A 117 3.12 4.91 -5.61
CA ALA A 117 4.25 5.83 -5.41
C ALA A 117 3.97 7.29 -5.84
N PRO A 118 3.41 7.59 -7.02
CA PRO A 118 3.08 8.97 -7.39
C PRO A 118 1.96 9.57 -6.51
N MET A 119 1.03 8.75 -6.02
CA MET A 119 -0.02 9.18 -5.10
C MET A 119 0.58 9.55 -3.73
N MET A 120 1.52 8.74 -3.24
CA MET A 120 2.30 9.05 -2.03
C MET A 120 3.00 10.39 -2.13
N GLU A 121 3.68 10.64 -3.24
CA GLU A 121 4.45 11.86 -3.41
C GLU A 121 3.54 13.09 -3.50
N LYS A 122 2.40 12.99 -4.17
CA LYS A 122 1.37 14.06 -4.19
C LYS A 122 0.81 14.31 -2.79
N ALA A 123 0.45 13.26 -2.06
CA ALA A 123 -0.07 13.38 -0.70
C ALA A 123 0.96 14.05 0.23
N LYS A 124 2.21 13.59 0.18
CA LYS A 124 3.32 14.16 0.94
C LYS A 124 3.54 15.64 0.62
N LYS A 125 3.53 16.02 -0.65
CA LYS A 125 3.65 17.42 -1.06
C LYS A 125 2.52 18.28 -0.51
N ALA A 126 1.28 17.81 -0.61
CA ALA A 126 0.13 18.53 -0.08
C ALA A 126 0.20 18.67 1.46
N ILE A 127 0.60 17.61 2.18
CA ILE A 127 0.85 17.64 3.62
C ILE A 127 1.92 18.67 3.97
N GLN A 128 3.03 18.70 3.23
CA GLN A 128 4.12 19.67 3.44
C GLN A 128 3.66 21.11 3.23
N ASP A 129 2.85 21.38 2.21
CA ASP A 129 2.33 22.71 1.95
C ASP A 129 1.39 23.16 3.06
N VAL A 130 0.50 22.26 3.54
CA VAL A 130 -0.37 22.52 4.69
C VAL A 130 0.44 22.74 5.98
N ALA A 131 1.50 21.96 6.21
CA ALA A 131 2.39 22.17 7.34
C ALA A 131 2.98 23.58 7.35
N LYS A 132 3.53 24.01 6.20
CA LYS A 132 4.17 25.32 6.07
C LYS A 132 3.17 26.46 6.26
N GLU A 133 1.99 26.38 5.63
CA GLU A 133 0.95 27.41 5.73
C GLU A 133 0.32 27.48 7.12
N GLY A 134 0.14 26.32 7.76
CA GLY A 134 -0.44 26.22 9.10
C GLY A 134 0.55 26.45 10.23
N GLY A 135 1.85 26.62 9.94
CA GLY A 135 2.91 26.80 10.93
C GLY A 135 3.22 25.54 11.76
N PHE A 136 2.87 24.35 11.25
CA PHE A 136 3.13 23.08 11.92
C PHE A 136 4.62 22.71 11.82
N LYS A 137 5.20 22.21 12.91
CA LYS A 137 6.57 21.64 12.89
C LYS A 137 6.59 20.15 12.61
N TYR A 138 5.52 19.46 12.98
CA TYR A 138 5.32 18.06 12.68
C TYR A 138 3.88 17.82 12.25
N ILE A 139 3.69 16.90 11.32
CA ILE A 139 2.40 16.28 11.04
C ILE A 139 2.58 14.79 11.28
N MET A 140 1.82 14.23 12.22
CA MET A 140 1.86 12.81 12.57
C MET A 140 0.89 12.03 11.71
N ASP A 141 1.35 10.90 11.19
CA ASP A 141 0.50 9.96 10.47
C ASP A 141 -0.19 9.02 11.46
N THR A 142 -1.52 9.08 11.52
CA THR A 142 -2.33 8.22 12.41
C THR A 142 -2.60 6.84 11.79
N SER A 143 -2.29 6.66 10.50
CA SER A 143 -2.58 5.43 9.76
C SER A 143 -1.76 4.22 10.24
N ALA A 144 -0.57 4.47 10.79
CA ALA A 144 0.36 3.43 11.24
C ALA A 144 0.09 2.92 12.67
N GLY A 145 -0.92 3.46 13.37
CA GLY A 145 -1.26 3.05 14.74
C GLY A 145 -0.28 3.50 15.82
N ASN A 146 0.72 4.30 15.47
CA ASN A 146 1.72 4.84 16.40
C ASN A 146 1.21 6.05 17.22
N VAL A 147 0.05 6.60 16.83
CA VAL A 147 -0.64 7.68 17.53
C VAL A 147 -1.86 7.08 18.24
N LEU A 148 -1.80 6.99 19.56
CA LEU A 148 -2.89 6.40 20.36
C LEU A 148 -4.08 7.35 20.52
N TYR A 149 -3.82 8.66 20.48
CA TYR A 149 -4.83 9.70 20.60
C TYR A 149 -4.32 10.97 19.93
N SER A 150 -5.21 11.67 19.22
CA SER A 150 -4.99 13.01 18.71
C SER A 150 -6.26 13.84 18.84
N GLU A 151 -6.11 15.13 19.15
CA GLU A 151 -7.24 16.05 19.23
C GLU A 151 -7.82 16.30 17.84
N PRO A 152 -9.15 16.17 17.64
CA PRO A 152 -9.77 16.40 16.32
C PRO A 152 -9.49 17.79 15.73
N SER A 153 -9.24 18.80 16.56
CA SER A 153 -8.92 20.16 16.12
C SER A 153 -7.57 20.29 15.40
N ASP A 154 -6.67 19.34 15.61
CA ASP A 154 -5.32 19.32 15.00
C ASP A 154 -5.26 18.48 13.71
N ASP A 155 -6.41 17.98 13.26
CA ASP A 155 -6.54 17.21 12.02
C ASP A 155 -6.38 18.15 10.81
N VAL A 156 -5.43 17.84 9.93
CA VAL A 156 -5.15 18.65 8.74
C VAL A 156 -5.74 18.08 7.45
N LEU A 157 -6.47 16.96 7.52
CA LEU A 157 -7.02 16.25 6.36
C LEU A 157 -7.85 17.17 5.48
N ALA A 158 -8.72 18.00 6.06
CA ALA A 158 -9.55 18.93 5.29
C ALA A 158 -8.71 19.94 4.47
N ALA A 159 -7.64 20.45 5.07
CA ALA A 159 -6.71 21.35 4.37
C ALA A 159 -5.93 20.61 3.28
N VAL A 160 -5.52 19.36 3.53
CA VAL A 160 -4.82 18.52 2.55
C VAL A 160 -5.72 18.18 1.36
N LYS A 161 -6.99 17.82 1.60
CA LYS A 161 -7.99 17.59 0.52
C LYS A 161 -8.12 18.81 -0.38
N LYS A 162 -8.20 20.01 0.23
CA LYS A 162 -8.26 21.27 -0.50
C LYS A 162 -7.03 21.51 -1.37
N LYS A 163 -5.82 21.20 -0.86
CA LYS A 163 -4.56 21.29 -1.65
C LYS A 163 -4.51 20.32 -2.82
N LEU A 164 -5.09 19.14 -2.65
CA LEU A 164 -5.16 18.12 -3.68
C LEU A 164 -6.30 18.35 -4.69
N GLY A 165 -7.15 19.37 -4.48
CA GLY A 165 -8.31 19.63 -5.33
C GLY A 165 -9.38 18.54 -5.24
N ILE A 166 -9.45 17.83 -4.10
CA ILE A 166 -10.41 16.76 -3.86
C ILE A 166 -11.66 17.38 -3.23
N ASP A 167 -12.72 17.53 -4.03
CA ASP A 167 -14.03 17.93 -3.51
C ASP A 167 -14.66 16.82 -2.66
N ALA A 168 -15.30 17.20 -1.55
CA ALA A 168 -15.77 16.33 -0.47
C ALA A 168 -16.86 15.30 -0.83
N ALA A 169 -17.22 15.14 -2.11
CA ALA A 169 -18.36 14.33 -2.55
C ALA A 169 -18.03 12.87 -2.93
N ALA A 170 -16.76 12.44 -2.90
CA ALA A 170 -16.37 11.09 -3.32
C ALA A 170 -16.27 10.06 -2.16
N VAL A 171 -16.99 10.28 -1.05
CA VAL A 171 -16.97 9.36 0.10
C VAL A 171 -18.16 8.41 0.02
N ALA A 172 -18.06 7.38 -0.84
CA ALA A 172 -18.81 6.15 -0.64
C ALA A 172 -17.84 5.12 -0.02
N PRO A 173 -18.14 4.57 1.17
CA PRO A 173 -17.31 3.55 1.77
C PRO A 173 -17.51 2.25 1.00
N SER A 174 -16.50 1.79 0.27
CA SER A 174 -16.53 0.45 -0.31
C SER A 174 -15.27 -0.30 0.08
N THR A 175 -15.43 -1.08 1.16
CA THR A 175 -14.91 -2.45 1.33
C THR A 175 -13.65 -2.77 0.53
N GLN A 176 -12.53 -2.86 1.26
CA GLN A 176 -11.36 -3.66 0.88
C GLN A 176 -11.82 -4.95 0.16
N PRO A 177 -11.30 -5.24 -1.04
CA PRO A 177 -11.33 -6.61 -1.54
C PRO A 177 -10.51 -7.43 -0.55
N LYS A 178 -11.21 -8.17 0.31
CA LYS A 178 -10.65 -9.28 1.06
C LYS A 178 -10.24 -10.29 0.00
N ILE A 179 -8.99 -10.23 -0.44
CA ILE A 179 -8.39 -11.33 -1.19
C ILE A 179 -8.34 -12.47 -0.18
N ALA A 180 -9.34 -13.35 -0.26
CA ALA A 180 -9.41 -14.50 0.61
C ALA A 180 -8.12 -15.29 0.38
N PRO A 181 -7.38 -15.69 1.43
CA PRO A 181 -6.31 -16.65 1.24
C PRO A 181 -6.94 -17.88 0.61
N ALA A 182 -6.40 -18.29 -0.54
CA ALA A 182 -6.76 -19.54 -1.18
C ALA A 182 -6.72 -20.63 -0.11
N LYS A 183 -7.86 -21.29 0.13
CA LYS A 183 -7.95 -22.45 1.02
C LYS A 183 -6.92 -23.47 0.55
N THR A 184 -5.80 -23.56 1.24
CA THR A 184 -4.96 -24.75 1.25
C THR A 184 -5.81 -25.85 1.88
N ALA A 185 -6.28 -26.77 1.05
CA ALA A 185 -6.95 -27.98 1.52
C ALA A 185 -5.97 -28.79 2.37
N PRO A 186 -6.41 -29.36 3.51
CA PRO A 186 -5.56 -30.20 4.34
C PRO A 186 -5.21 -31.48 3.59
N ARG A 187 -3.91 -31.80 3.52
CA ARG A 187 -3.47 -33.17 3.20
C ARG A 187 -4.02 -34.09 4.29
N LYS A 188 -4.91 -35.01 3.89
CA LYS A 188 -5.14 -36.26 4.64
C LYS A 188 -4.20 -37.32 4.10
#